data_AF-A0AAN6XN62-F1
#
_entry.id   AF-A0AAN6XN62-F1
#
_cell.length_a   1.000
_cell.length_b   1.000
_cell.length_c   1.000
_cell.angle_alpha   90.00
_cell.angle_beta   90.00
_cell.angle_gamma   90.00
#
_symmetry.space_group_name_H-M   'P 1'
#
loop_
_entity.id
_entity.type
_entity.pdbx_description
1 polymer ?
#
loop_
_entity_poly.entity_id
_entity_poly.type
_entity_poly.pdbx_seq_one_letter_code
_entity_poly.pdbx_strand_id
1 'polypeptide(L)'
;MSLGGIIHLIDRLRSDFGPDFIITLAPVAAALLNHQHNLSGFDYEALEVMRGKEISWYNTQFYCGWGDCSNPVMYEMLLVKGWNPEKIVVGLVTNPENGGGFVPFEVLGNVIPLLAGRHPRFGGVMGWEYFNSLPGGRERPWEWAGLMGAYLRGKRTVDDQVLKQAEEDIKRLRATAENKAEQEREKGGADSDGEDGDDVQVPVPKEFEYHSDGLVEDE
;
A
#
# COMPACT_ATOMS: atom_id res chain seq x y z
N MET A 1 13.51 19.78 -14.30
CA MET A 1 12.66 20.62 -15.16
C MET A 1 12.03 21.70 -14.29
N SER A 2 11.79 22.93 -14.78
CA SER A 2 11.09 23.97 -14.02
C SER A 2 9.58 23.90 -14.22
N LEU A 3 8.81 24.49 -13.31
CA LEU A 3 7.35 24.52 -13.41
C LEU A 3 6.88 25.30 -14.66
N GLY A 4 7.50 26.45 -14.95
CA GLY A 4 7.23 27.20 -16.18
C GLY A 4 7.57 26.42 -17.45
N GLY A 5 8.64 25.60 -17.41
CA GLY A 5 9.04 24.76 -18.55
C GLY A 5 8.02 23.68 -18.88
N ILE A 6 7.53 22.94 -17.88
CA ILE A 6 6.52 21.90 -18.12
C ILE A 6 5.17 22.49 -18.54
N ILE A 7 4.78 23.65 -17.99
CA ILE A 7 3.56 24.36 -18.40
C ILE A 7 3.66 24.78 -19.87
N HIS A 8 4.79 25.35 -20.28
CA HIS A 8 4.98 25.75 -21.68
C HIS A 8 4.87 24.56 -22.64
N LEU A 9 5.42 23.40 -22.26
CA LEU A 9 5.30 22.17 -23.06
C LEU A 9 3.84 21.71 -23.17
N ILE A 10 3.09 21.68 -22.06
CA ILE A 10 1.67 21.29 -22.06
C ILE A 10 0.85 22.25 -22.93
N ASP A 11 1.04 23.56 -22.74
CA ASP A 11 0.33 24.58 -23.51
C ASP A 11 0.62 24.45 -25.00
N ARG A 12 1.87 24.14 -25.36
CA ARG A 12 2.25 23.96 -26.76
C ARG A 12 1.67 22.70 -27.36
N LEU A 13 1.71 21.56 -26.65
CA LEU A 13 1.08 20.32 -27.10
C LEU A 13 -0.43 20.52 -27.30
N ARG A 14 -1.08 21.21 -26.36
CA ARG A 14 -2.52 21.50 -26.46
C ARG A 14 -2.83 22.41 -27.65
N SER A 15 -2.02 23.44 -27.87
CA SER A 15 -2.16 24.36 -29.01
C SER A 15 -1.96 23.65 -30.36
N ASP A 16 -0.97 22.77 -30.46
CA ASP A 16 -0.58 22.16 -31.73
C ASP A 16 -1.47 20.96 -32.10
N PHE A 17 -1.92 20.17 -31.12
CA PHE A 17 -2.65 18.93 -31.34
C PHE A 17 -4.15 18.99 -30.97
N GLY A 18 -4.61 20.11 -30.38
CA GLY A 18 -6.01 20.32 -30.01
C GLY A 18 -6.43 19.65 -28.70
N PRO A 19 -7.69 19.86 -28.25
CA PRO A 19 -8.18 19.41 -26.94
C PRO A 19 -8.30 17.89 -26.78
N ASP A 20 -8.40 17.14 -27.88
CA ASP A 20 -8.55 15.68 -27.84
C ASP A 20 -7.21 14.94 -27.70
N PHE A 21 -6.08 15.66 -27.84
CA PHE A 21 -4.76 15.07 -27.65
C PHE A 21 -4.56 14.69 -26.17
N ILE A 22 -4.27 13.43 -25.91
CA ILE A 22 -4.09 12.92 -24.56
C ILE A 22 -2.72 13.37 -24.03
N ILE A 23 -2.73 14.08 -22.91
CA ILE A 23 -1.51 14.51 -22.20
C ILE A 23 -1.53 13.86 -20.83
N THR A 24 -0.48 13.09 -20.53
CA THR A 24 -0.28 12.43 -19.24
C THR A 24 1.13 12.70 -18.76
N LEU A 25 1.33 12.62 -17.45
CA LEU A 25 2.66 12.61 -16.85
C LEU A 25 2.84 11.33 -16.02
N ALA A 26 4.08 11.01 -15.65
CA ALA A 26 4.39 9.81 -14.87
C ALA A 26 5.11 10.18 -13.56
N PRO A 27 4.44 10.87 -12.61
CA PRO A 27 5.02 11.18 -11.32
C PRO A 27 5.37 9.90 -10.57
N VAL A 28 6.44 9.93 -9.81
CA VAL A 28 6.63 8.95 -8.74
C VAL A 28 5.58 9.18 -7.64
N ALA A 29 5.02 8.13 -7.03
CA ALA A 29 3.86 8.29 -6.14
C ALA A 29 4.10 9.27 -4.99
N ALA A 30 5.30 9.26 -4.40
CA ALA A 30 5.68 10.20 -3.35
C ALA A 30 5.63 11.68 -3.79
N ALA A 31 5.87 11.99 -5.07
CA ALA A 31 5.84 13.36 -5.58
C ALA A 31 4.44 13.98 -5.54
N LEU A 32 3.39 13.14 -5.46
CA LEU A 32 2.02 13.57 -5.29
C LEU A 32 1.64 13.77 -3.82
N LEU A 33 2.46 13.34 -2.86
CA LEU A 33 2.28 13.58 -1.42
C LEU A 33 3.16 14.71 -0.89
N ASN A 34 4.39 14.77 -1.39
CA ASN A 34 5.43 15.68 -0.95
C ASN A 34 6.28 16.11 -2.15
N HIS A 35 6.24 17.40 -2.48
CA HIS A 35 6.92 17.93 -3.66
C HIS A 35 8.46 17.82 -3.60
N GLN A 36 9.06 17.68 -2.41
CA GLN A 36 10.50 17.43 -2.25
C GLN A 36 10.90 15.99 -2.63
N HIS A 37 9.97 15.03 -2.61
CA HIS A 37 10.24 13.61 -2.90
C HIS A 37 9.88 13.29 -4.36
N ASN A 38 10.68 13.82 -5.28
CA ASN A 38 10.31 13.91 -6.69
C ASN A 38 11.52 13.81 -7.62
N LEU A 39 11.31 13.28 -8.82
CA LEU A 39 12.31 13.20 -9.90
C LEU A 39 12.20 14.31 -10.95
N SER A 40 11.08 15.05 -10.96
CA SER A 40 10.73 15.98 -12.06
C SER A 40 11.26 17.40 -11.84
N GLY A 41 11.53 17.76 -10.58
CA GLY A 41 11.98 19.08 -10.14
C GLY A 41 10.85 20.08 -9.88
N PHE A 42 9.79 20.07 -10.69
CA PHE A 42 8.60 20.91 -10.47
C PHE A 42 7.58 20.23 -9.54
N ASP A 43 6.78 21.04 -8.84
CA ASP A 43 5.71 20.57 -7.97
C ASP A 43 4.47 20.15 -8.78
N TYR A 44 4.02 18.90 -8.59
CA TYR A 44 2.84 18.36 -9.25
C TYR A 44 1.53 18.96 -8.71
N GLU A 45 1.47 19.36 -7.44
CA GLU A 45 0.29 20.03 -6.86
C GLU A 45 0.10 21.40 -7.53
N ALA A 46 1.18 22.17 -7.64
CA ALA A 46 1.16 23.45 -8.34
C ALA A 46 0.81 23.26 -9.84
N LEU A 47 1.33 22.21 -10.48
CA LEU A 47 0.98 21.89 -11.87
C LEU A 47 -0.52 21.56 -12.01
N GLU A 48 -1.08 20.76 -11.11
CA GLU A 48 -2.50 20.38 -11.13
C GLU A 48 -3.41 21.60 -10.97
N VAL A 49 -3.07 22.53 -10.07
CA VAL A 49 -3.81 23.79 -9.89
C VAL A 49 -3.81 24.62 -11.19
N MET A 50 -2.66 24.71 -11.87
CA MET A 50 -2.52 25.60 -13.03
C MET A 50 -2.97 24.99 -14.35
N ARG A 51 -2.78 23.68 -14.55
CA ARG A 51 -2.98 22.96 -15.83
C ARG A 51 -3.64 21.60 -15.68
N GLY A 52 -4.22 21.28 -14.52
CA GLY A 52 -4.89 20.00 -14.30
C GLY A 52 -6.00 19.69 -15.30
N LYS A 53 -6.69 20.71 -15.84
CA LYS A 53 -7.71 20.53 -16.90
C LYS A 53 -7.12 20.07 -18.24
N GLU A 54 -5.86 20.38 -18.49
CA GLU A 54 -5.16 20.01 -19.72
C GLU A 54 -4.51 18.61 -19.63
N ILE A 55 -4.45 18.03 -18.43
CA ILE A 55 -3.81 16.74 -18.15
C ILE A 55 -4.89 15.71 -17.91
N SER A 56 -4.91 14.66 -18.73
CA SER A 56 -5.92 13.60 -18.68
C SER A 56 -5.80 12.77 -17.40
N TRP A 57 -4.60 12.27 -17.09
CA TRP A 57 -4.28 11.55 -15.85
C TRP A 57 -2.78 11.49 -15.59
N TYR A 58 -2.41 10.89 -14.46
CA TYR A 58 -1.05 10.64 -14.00
C TYR A 58 -0.80 9.13 -13.92
N ASN A 59 0.24 8.65 -14.62
CA ASN A 59 0.75 7.28 -14.51
C ASN A 59 1.67 7.19 -13.28
N THR A 60 1.04 7.12 -12.11
CA THR A 60 1.68 7.29 -10.81
C THR A 60 2.49 6.06 -10.42
N GLN A 61 3.80 6.19 -10.23
CA GLN A 61 4.70 5.04 -10.04
C GLN A 61 4.71 4.58 -8.57
N PHE A 62 4.05 3.45 -8.27
CA PHE A 62 4.02 2.80 -6.94
C PHE A 62 5.13 1.74 -6.83
N TYR A 63 6.36 2.11 -7.20
CA TYR A 63 7.50 1.20 -7.21
C TYR A 63 8.82 1.98 -7.02
N CYS A 64 9.95 1.27 -7.03
CA CYS A 64 11.31 1.80 -6.86
C CYS A 64 11.50 2.62 -5.57
N GLY A 65 10.79 2.27 -4.50
CA GLY A 65 10.83 2.97 -3.21
C GLY A 65 10.07 4.29 -3.16
N TRP A 66 9.42 4.68 -4.26
CA TRP A 66 8.62 5.90 -4.31
C TRP A 66 7.13 5.71 -4.00
N GLY A 67 6.71 4.46 -3.88
CA GLY A 67 5.38 4.08 -3.43
C GLY A 67 5.24 2.57 -3.34
N ASP A 68 4.12 2.14 -2.78
CA ASP A 68 3.83 0.74 -2.53
C ASP A 68 2.36 0.44 -2.84
N CYS A 69 2.12 -0.63 -3.62
CA CYS A 69 0.80 -1.15 -3.95
C CYS A 69 0.53 -2.53 -3.30
N SER A 70 1.33 -2.94 -2.32
CA SER A 70 1.06 -4.13 -1.50
C SER A 70 -0.17 -3.97 -0.59
N ASN A 71 -0.61 -2.72 -0.38
CA ASN A 71 -1.77 -2.34 0.42
C ASN A 71 -2.35 -1.00 -0.11
N PRO A 72 -3.60 -0.64 0.24
CA PRO A 72 -4.26 0.54 -0.32
C PRO A 72 -3.85 1.87 0.34
N VAL A 73 -3.06 1.87 1.42
CA VAL A 73 -2.87 3.04 2.30
C VAL A 73 -2.36 4.25 1.54
N MET A 74 -1.31 4.08 0.74
CA MET A 74 -0.73 5.20 0.01
C MET A 74 -1.69 5.80 -1.02
N TYR A 75 -2.46 4.95 -1.71
CA TYR A 75 -3.49 5.43 -2.64
C TYR A 75 -4.56 6.25 -1.91
N GLU A 76 -5.04 5.78 -0.76
CA GLU A 76 -6.00 6.52 0.07
C GLU A 76 -5.41 7.84 0.59
N MET A 77 -4.11 7.89 0.93
CA MET A 77 -3.43 9.14 1.30
C MET A 77 -3.45 10.17 0.15
N LEU A 78 -3.27 9.74 -1.10
CA LEU A 78 -3.40 10.65 -2.26
C LEU A 78 -4.81 11.24 -2.35
N LEU A 79 -5.83 10.42 -2.10
CA LEU A 79 -7.21 10.89 -2.11
C LEU A 79 -7.50 11.86 -0.97
N VAL A 80 -7.02 11.56 0.24
CA VAL A 80 -7.13 12.47 1.40
C VAL A 80 -6.45 13.80 1.13
N LYS A 81 -5.33 13.80 0.41
CA LYS A 81 -4.64 15.03 -0.01
C LYS A 81 -5.42 15.83 -1.06
N GLY A 82 -6.41 15.23 -1.71
CA GLY A 82 -7.34 15.91 -2.62
C GLY A 82 -7.21 15.53 -4.09
N TRP A 83 -6.39 14.54 -4.44
CA TRP A 83 -6.27 14.07 -5.82
C TRP A 83 -7.55 13.36 -6.27
N ASN A 84 -8.04 13.68 -7.47
CA ASN A 84 -9.20 12.99 -8.05
C ASN A 84 -8.83 11.54 -8.40
N PRO A 85 -9.56 10.51 -7.90
CA PRO A 85 -9.32 9.10 -8.24
C PRO A 85 -9.19 8.81 -9.74
N GLU A 86 -9.93 9.54 -10.58
CA GLU A 86 -9.91 9.36 -12.05
C GLU A 86 -8.57 9.71 -12.67
N LYS A 87 -7.82 10.60 -12.03
CA LYS A 87 -6.55 11.10 -12.51
C LYS A 87 -5.38 10.29 -11.99
N ILE A 88 -5.59 9.33 -11.09
CA ILE A 88 -4.53 8.49 -10.53
C ILE A 88 -4.61 7.11 -11.17
N VAL A 89 -3.67 6.83 -12.08
CA VAL A 89 -3.44 5.49 -12.60
C VAL A 89 -2.32 4.85 -11.78
N VAL A 90 -2.59 3.69 -11.19
CA VAL A 90 -1.62 2.95 -10.36
C VAL A 90 -0.60 2.26 -11.27
N GLY A 91 0.61 2.80 -11.32
CA GLY A 91 1.75 2.25 -12.06
C GLY A 91 2.46 1.16 -11.25
N LEU A 92 2.67 0.01 -11.89
CA LEU A 92 3.26 -1.20 -11.32
C LEU A 92 4.41 -1.69 -12.19
N VAL A 93 5.45 -2.27 -11.59
CA VAL A 93 6.42 -3.07 -12.36
C VAL A 93 5.81 -4.42 -12.70
N THR A 94 5.91 -4.85 -13.96
CA THR A 94 5.31 -6.10 -14.47
C THR A 94 6.21 -7.31 -14.26
N ASN A 95 7.48 -7.06 -13.96
CA ASN A 95 8.52 -8.05 -13.71
C ASN A 95 9.53 -7.43 -12.72
N PRO A 96 9.99 -8.16 -11.68
CA PRO A 96 11.00 -7.66 -10.74
C PRO A 96 12.33 -7.25 -11.39
N GLU A 97 12.63 -7.73 -12.59
CA GLU A 97 13.80 -7.28 -13.36
C GLU A 97 13.69 -5.82 -13.83
N ASN A 98 12.48 -5.26 -13.92
CA ASN A 98 12.24 -3.91 -14.46
C ASN A 98 12.40 -2.80 -13.41
N GLY A 99 12.53 -3.16 -12.12
CA GLY A 99 12.68 -2.23 -11.02
C GLY A 99 12.31 -2.84 -9.67
N GLY A 100 12.75 -2.19 -8.58
CA GLY A 100 12.38 -2.59 -7.23
C GLY A 100 10.90 -2.33 -6.92
N GLY A 101 10.33 -3.04 -5.93
CA GLY A 101 8.94 -2.84 -5.53
C GLY A 101 7.91 -3.65 -6.34
N PHE A 102 8.33 -4.77 -6.93
CA PHE A 102 7.40 -5.74 -7.52
C PHE A 102 6.47 -6.31 -6.44
N VAL A 103 5.16 -6.27 -6.72
CA VAL A 103 4.13 -6.77 -5.82
C VAL A 103 3.60 -8.10 -6.37
N PRO A 104 3.57 -9.18 -5.56
CA PRO A 104 3.03 -10.47 -5.99
C PRO A 104 1.57 -10.38 -6.47
N PHE A 105 1.21 -11.20 -7.45
CA PHE A 105 -0.13 -11.17 -8.05
C PHE A 105 -1.23 -11.51 -7.06
N GLU A 106 -0.97 -12.37 -6.08
CA GLU A 106 -1.91 -12.73 -5.01
C GLU A 106 -2.27 -11.50 -4.16
N VAL A 107 -1.28 -10.62 -3.93
CA VAL A 107 -1.48 -9.37 -3.20
C VAL A 107 -2.25 -8.37 -4.07
N LEU A 108 -1.84 -8.18 -5.33
CA LEU A 108 -2.54 -7.31 -6.28
C LEU A 108 -3.99 -7.74 -6.52
N GLY A 109 -4.25 -9.05 -6.52
CA GLY A 109 -5.59 -9.62 -6.67
C GLY A 109 -6.53 -9.32 -5.50
N ASN A 110 -6.02 -8.83 -4.38
CA ASN A 110 -6.82 -8.28 -3.28
C ASN A 110 -6.90 -6.76 -3.36
N VAL A 111 -5.78 -6.08 -3.61
CA VAL A 111 -5.69 -4.61 -3.57
C VAL A 111 -6.41 -3.95 -4.74
N ILE A 112 -6.17 -4.38 -5.98
CA ILE A 112 -6.75 -3.73 -7.16
C ILE A 112 -8.28 -3.84 -7.20
N PRO A 113 -8.90 -5.01 -6.96
CA PRO A 113 -10.36 -5.08 -6.88
C PRO A 113 -10.95 -4.26 -5.73
N LEU A 114 -10.24 -4.17 -4.59
CA LEU A 114 -10.65 -3.34 -3.46
C LEU A 114 -10.67 -1.85 -3.85
N LEU A 115 -9.61 -1.35 -4.49
CA LEU A 115 -9.54 0.04 -4.94
C LEU A 115 -10.62 0.34 -5.99
N ALA A 116 -10.76 -0.52 -6.99
CA ALA A 116 -11.77 -0.38 -8.04
C ALA A 116 -13.21 -0.43 -7.47
N GLY A 117 -13.46 -1.27 -6.46
CA GLY A 117 -14.77 -1.39 -5.81
C GLY A 117 -15.10 -0.24 -4.87
N ARG A 118 -14.10 0.33 -4.18
CA ARG A 118 -14.28 1.46 -3.25
C ARG A 118 -14.41 2.80 -3.95
N HIS A 119 -13.74 2.95 -5.09
CA HIS A 119 -13.65 4.21 -5.82
C HIS A 119 -14.28 4.04 -7.21
N PRO A 120 -15.56 4.41 -7.40
CA PRO A 120 -16.30 4.16 -8.65
C PRO A 120 -15.64 4.70 -9.91
N ARG A 121 -14.76 5.68 -9.75
CA ARG A 121 -14.01 6.32 -10.83
C ARG A 121 -12.50 6.14 -10.64
N PHE A 122 -12.09 4.95 -10.20
CA PHE A 122 -10.70 4.53 -10.10
C PHE A 122 -10.01 4.66 -11.47
N GLY A 123 -8.89 5.40 -11.54
CA GLY A 123 -8.21 5.70 -12.79
C GLY A 123 -7.64 4.49 -13.53
N GLY A 124 -7.37 3.38 -12.83
CA GLY A 124 -6.93 2.12 -13.41
C GLY A 124 -5.48 1.77 -13.05
N VAL A 125 -4.86 0.93 -13.87
CA VAL A 125 -3.46 0.48 -13.69
C VAL A 125 -2.62 0.68 -14.95
N MET A 126 -1.31 0.89 -14.76
CA MET A 126 -0.29 0.94 -15.80
C MET A 126 0.81 -0.08 -15.46
N GLY A 127 1.35 -0.77 -16.48
CA GLY A 127 2.40 -1.77 -16.31
C GLY A 127 3.72 -1.35 -16.96
N TRP A 128 4.79 -1.29 -16.17
CA TRP A 128 6.17 -1.08 -16.60
C TRP A 128 6.96 -2.40 -16.61
N GLU A 129 7.20 -3.06 -17.75
CA GLU A 129 6.76 -2.77 -19.12
C GLU A 129 6.29 -4.06 -19.82
N TYR A 130 5.84 -3.96 -21.08
CA TYR A 130 5.12 -5.06 -21.74
C TYR A 130 5.96 -6.33 -21.94
N PHE A 131 7.10 -6.25 -22.64
CA PHE A 131 7.67 -7.40 -23.37
C PHE A 131 8.10 -8.61 -22.53
N ASN A 132 8.36 -8.44 -21.23
CA ASN A 132 8.75 -9.50 -20.29
C ASN A 132 7.76 -9.63 -19.11
N SER A 133 6.54 -9.14 -19.26
CA SER A 133 5.55 -9.12 -18.18
C SER A 133 5.25 -10.54 -17.67
N LEU A 134 5.36 -10.74 -16.36
CA LEU A 134 4.88 -11.95 -15.70
C LEU A 134 3.34 -11.97 -15.66
N PRO A 135 2.68 -13.13 -15.56
CA PRO A 135 3.25 -14.46 -15.40
C PRO A 135 3.80 -15.10 -16.68
N GLY A 136 3.39 -14.61 -17.85
CA GLY A 136 3.70 -15.23 -19.13
C GLY A 136 5.12 -14.99 -19.65
N GLY A 137 5.89 -14.10 -19.00
CA GLY A 137 7.27 -13.81 -19.38
C GLY A 137 7.37 -13.23 -20.79
N ARG A 138 8.44 -13.57 -21.51
CA ARG A 138 8.66 -13.10 -22.89
C ARG A 138 7.80 -13.84 -23.90
N GLU A 139 7.37 -15.05 -23.54
CA GLU A 139 6.60 -15.96 -24.38
C GLU A 139 5.13 -15.53 -24.45
N ARG A 140 4.57 -15.07 -23.33
CA ARG A 140 3.14 -14.71 -23.20
C ARG A 140 2.92 -13.41 -22.41
N PRO A 141 3.59 -12.28 -22.75
CA PRO A 141 3.53 -11.04 -21.96
C PRO A 141 2.12 -10.43 -21.82
N TRP A 142 1.20 -10.75 -22.73
CA TRP A 142 -0.19 -10.29 -22.67
C TRP A 142 -0.99 -10.85 -21.50
N GLU A 143 -0.52 -11.91 -20.83
CA GLU A 143 -1.20 -12.49 -19.67
C GLU A 143 -1.32 -11.51 -18.50
N TRP A 144 -0.33 -10.63 -18.33
CA TRP A 144 -0.38 -9.58 -17.32
C TRP A 144 -1.60 -8.67 -17.52
N ALA A 145 -1.85 -8.24 -18.76
CA ALA A 145 -2.98 -7.39 -19.08
C ALA A 145 -4.32 -8.13 -18.90
N GLY A 146 -4.37 -9.42 -19.24
CA GLY A 146 -5.52 -10.27 -18.97
C GLY A 146 -5.85 -10.37 -17.48
N LEU A 147 -4.82 -10.56 -16.65
CA LEU A 147 -4.90 -10.67 -15.20
C LEU A 147 -5.36 -9.35 -14.56
N MET A 148 -4.69 -8.24 -14.87
CA MET A 148 -5.09 -6.91 -14.38
C MET A 148 -6.50 -6.53 -14.82
N GLY A 149 -6.87 -6.85 -16.05
CA GLY A 149 -8.23 -6.66 -16.55
C GLY A 149 -9.27 -7.47 -15.75
N ALA A 150 -8.92 -8.68 -15.28
CA ALA A 150 -9.79 -9.46 -14.41
C ALA A 150 -9.97 -8.78 -13.04
N TYR A 151 -8.88 -8.30 -12.43
CA TYR A 151 -8.91 -7.58 -11.16
C TYR A 151 -9.73 -6.29 -11.23
N LEU A 152 -9.55 -5.49 -12.27
CA LEU A 152 -10.33 -4.26 -12.47
C LEU A 152 -11.84 -4.52 -12.62
N ARG A 153 -12.23 -5.68 -13.14
CA ARG A 153 -13.63 -6.12 -13.23
C ARG A 153 -14.15 -6.77 -11.95
N GLY A 154 -13.39 -6.72 -10.85
CA GLY A 154 -13.78 -7.29 -9.56
C GLY A 154 -13.67 -8.81 -9.47
N LYS A 155 -13.09 -9.48 -10.48
CA LYS A 155 -12.85 -10.92 -10.42
C LYS A 155 -11.62 -11.17 -9.57
N ARG A 156 -11.81 -11.62 -8.32
CA ARG A 156 -10.72 -12.14 -7.50
C ARG A 156 -10.26 -13.46 -8.12
N THR A 157 -8.94 -13.67 -8.20
CA THR A 157 -8.37 -14.95 -8.67
C THR A 157 -8.34 -16.00 -7.57
N VAL A 158 -8.53 -15.61 -6.31
CA VAL A 158 -8.74 -16.54 -5.20
C VAL A 158 -10.21 -16.93 -5.19
N ASP A 159 -10.48 -18.22 -5.28
CA ASP A 159 -11.82 -18.80 -5.22
C ASP A 159 -12.55 -18.29 -3.97
N ASP A 160 -13.77 -17.76 -4.14
CA ASP A 160 -14.62 -17.27 -3.05
C ASP A 160 -14.85 -18.37 -1.99
N GLN A 161 -14.76 -19.65 -2.36
CA GLN A 161 -14.82 -20.77 -1.42
C GLN A 161 -13.58 -20.83 -0.51
N VAL A 162 -12.40 -20.55 -1.05
CA VAL A 162 -11.14 -20.53 -0.28
C VAL A 162 -11.11 -19.35 0.69
N LEU A 163 -11.63 -18.19 0.26
CA LEU A 163 -11.80 -17.03 1.14
C LEU A 163 -12.77 -17.29 2.28
N LYS A 164 -13.93 -17.88 1.98
CA LYS A 164 -14.91 -18.28 3.02
C LYS A 164 -14.32 -19.31 3.99
N GLN A 165 -13.57 -20.29 3.48
CA GLN A 165 -12.92 -21.28 4.32
C GLN A 165 -11.88 -20.63 5.25
N ALA A 166 -11.05 -19.72 4.74
CA ALA A 166 -10.08 -19.00 5.54
C ALA A 166 -10.73 -18.09 6.61
N GLU A 167 -11.85 -17.44 6.29
CA GLU A 167 -12.63 -16.64 7.24
C GLU A 167 -13.21 -17.52 8.37
N GLU A 168 -13.72 -18.70 8.04
CA GLU A 168 -14.20 -19.68 9.02
C GLU A 168 -13.07 -20.23 9.90
N ASP A 169 -11.90 -20.51 9.32
CA ASP A 169 -10.74 -21.01 10.05
C ASP A 169 -10.18 -19.96 11.02
N ILE A 170 -10.10 -18.69 10.59
CA ILE A 170 -9.71 -17.57 11.47
C ILE A 170 -10.72 -17.41 12.62
N LYS A 171 -12.03 -17.54 12.36
CA LYS A 171 -13.06 -17.46 13.39
C LYS A 171 -12.93 -18.61 14.40
N ARG A 172 -12.64 -19.82 13.95
CA ARG A 172 -12.40 -20.99 14.83
C ARG A 172 -11.16 -20.82 15.69
N LEU A 173 -10.07 -20.29 15.12
CA LEU A 173 -8.83 -20.03 15.86
C LEU A 173 -9.03 -18.97 16.96
N ARG A 174 -9.77 -17.89 16.66
CA ARG A 174 -10.12 -16.87 17.66
C ARG A 174 -10.97 -17.43 18.80
N ALA A 175 -12.03 -18.18 18.49
CA ALA A 175 -12.86 -18.81 19.51
C ALA A 175 -12.07 -19.80 20.38
N THR A 176 -11.11 -20.51 19.79
CA THR A 176 -10.23 -21.44 20.53
C THR A 176 -9.28 -20.69 21.47
N ALA A 177 -8.75 -19.55 21.03
CA ALA A 177 -7.89 -18.70 21.85
C ALA A 177 -8.66 -18.04 23.01
N GLU A 178 -9.89 -17.58 22.76
CA GLU A 178 -10.79 -17.01 23.77
C GLU A 178 -11.15 -18.03 24.84
N ASN A 179 -11.57 -19.24 24.45
CA ASN A 179 -11.87 -20.33 25.39
C ASN A 179 -10.64 -20.75 26.22
N LYS A 180 -9.44 -20.75 25.61
CA LYS A 180 -8.21 -21.07 26.34
C LYS A 180 -7.86 -19.99 27.36
N ALA A 181 -8.02 -18.71 27.01
CA ALA A 181 -7.81 -17.60 27.92
C ALA A 181 -8.83 -17.58 29.07
N GLU A 182 -10.07 -18.00 28.81
CA GLU A 182 -11.13 -18.11 29.83
C GLU A 182 -10.87 -19.27 30.81
N GLN A 183 -10.43 -20.44 30.31
CA GLN A 183 -9.99 -21.56 31.14
C GLN A 183 -8.75 -21.25 32.00
N GLU A 184 -7.83 -20.42 31.49
CA GLU A 184 -6.66 -19.96 32.26
C GLU A 184 -7.07 -18.95 33.34
N ARG A 185 -8.10 -18.13 33.12
CA ARG A 185 -8.68 -17.23 34.15
C ARG A 185 -9.46 -17.99 35.22
N GLU A 186 -10.23 -19.00 34.86
CA GLU A 186 -10.96 -19.85 35.82
C GLU A 186 -10.02 -20.70 36.68
N LYS A 187 -8.88 -21.14 36.14
CA LYS A 187 -7.84 -21.85 36.91
C LYS A 187 -6.98 -20.96 37.80
N GLY A 188 -7.03 -19.63 37.61
CA GLY A 188 -6.30 -18.65 38.43
C GLY A 188 -7.11 -18.07 39.60
N GLY A 189 -8.36 -18.51 39.80
CA GLY A 189 -9.27 -18.00 40.83
C GLY A 189 -9.56 -19.01 41.94
N ALA A 190 -8.55 -19.44 42.67
CA ALA A 190 -8.73 -20.19 43.91
C ALA A 190 -7.56 -19.95 44.88
N ASP A 191 -7.47 -18.74 45.43
CA ASP A 191 -6.96 -18.56 46.79
C ASP A 191 -8.10 -17.91 47.59
N SER A 192 -8.82 -18.77 48.31
CA SER A 192 -9.79 -18.37 49.32
C SER A 192 -9.06 -18.20 50.64
N ASP A 193 -9.20 -17.03 51.27
CA ASP A 193 -8.80 -16.78 52.65
C ASP A 193 -9.44 -17.83 53.58
N GLY A 194 -8.61 -18.76 54.05
CA GLY A 194 -8.94 -19.72 55.10
C GLY A 194 -7.86 -19.63 56.17
N GLU A 195 -8.22 -18.99 57.28
CA GLU A 195 -7.44 -19.02 58.52
C GLU A 195 -7.34 -20.48 59.02
N ASP A 196 -6.15 -21.06 58.96
CA ASP A 196 -5.66 -21.99 59.98
C ASP A 196 -4.12 -22.07 59.85
N GLY A 197 -3.45 -21.77 60.96
CA GLY A 197 -2.03 -21.45 61.00
C GLY A 197 -1.09 -22.63 60.73
N ASP A 198 -0.05 -22.36 59.95
CA ASP A 198 1.32 -22.79 60.24
C ASP A 198 2.29 -21.79 59.61
N ASP A 199 3.20 -21.25 60.43
CA ASP A 199 4.18 -20.22 60.06
C ASP A 199 5.13 -20.73 58.96
N VAL A 200 4.97 -20.22 57.74
CA VAL A 200 6.02 -20.28 56.70
C VAL A 200 6.34 -18.87 56.22
N GLN A 201 7.41 -18.29 56.76
CA GLN A 201 7.98 -17.03 56.28
C GLN A 201 8.49 -17.18 54.84
N VAL A 202 7.83 -16.52 53.89
CA VAL A 202 8.36 -16.30 52.54
C VAL A 202 9.38 -15.16 52.60
N PRO A 203 10.62 -15.32 52.12
CA PRO A 203 11.63 -14.29 52.27
C PRO A 203 11.41 -13.15 51.27
N VAL A 204 11.44 -11.91 51.78
CA VAL A 204 11.41 -10.68 50.98
C VAL A 204 12.67 -10.60 50.10
N PRO A 205 12.55 -10.35 48.79
CA PRO A 205 13.71 -10.15 47.93
C PRO A 205 14.54 -8.93 48.39
N LYS A 206 15.86 -9.07 48.42
CA LYS A 206 16.77 -7.95 48.68
C LYS A 206 16.84 -7.01 47.47
N GLU A 207 17.19 -5.75 47.73
CA GLU A 207 17.31 -4.66 46.75
C GLU A 207 18.08 -5.09 45.49
N PHE A 208 17.51 -4.77 44.33
CA PHE A 208 18.15 -4.96 43.03
C PHE A 208 19.20 -3.88 42.80
N GLU A 209 20.44 -4.28 42.50
CA GLU A 209 21.46 -3.40 41.96
C GLU A 209 21.09 -2.97 40.54
N TYR A 210 20.94 -1.65 40.34
CA TYR A 210 20.71 -1.05 39.04
C TYR A 210 22.07 -0.76 38.38
N HIS A 211 22.37 -1.43 37.27
CA HIS A 211 23.46 -1.03 36.38
C HIS A 211 22.87 -0.28 35.18
N SER A 212 23.03 1.04 35.16
CA SER A 212 22.73 1.85 33.98
C SER A 212 23.99 1.95 33.11
N ASP A 213 23.98 1.30 31.96
CA ASP A 213 24.98 1.56 30.92
C ASP A 213 24.61 2.86 30.21
N GLY A 214 25.08 3.97 30.79
CA GLY A 214 25.00 5.32 30.25
C GLY A 214 26.39 5.91 30.13
N LEU A 215 26.74 6.25 28.90
CA LEU A 215 27.91 6.98 28.42
C LEU A 215 28.40 8.07 29.39
N VAL A 216 29.71 8.13 29.60
CA VAL A 216 30.41 9.32 30.06
C VAL A 216 31.46 9.64 29.00
N GLU A 217 31.18 10.69 28.24
CA GLU A 217 32.19 11.56 27.62
C GLU A 217 33.17 12.00 28.71
N ASP A 218 34.46 12.17 28.40
CA ASP A 218 35.06 13.51 28.53
C ASP A 218 36.55 13.56 28.17
N GLU A 219 36.88 14.73 27.62
CA GLU A 219 38.18 15.43 27.49
C GLU A 219 39.15 15.10 26.35
#